data_AF-A0A8S1C8D5-F1
#
_entry.id   AF-A0A8S1C8D5-F1
#
_cell.length_a   1.000
_cell.length_b   1.000
_cell.length_c   1.000
_cell.angle_alpha   90.00
_cell.angle_beta   90.00
_cell.angle_gamma   90.00
#
_symmetry.space_group_name_H-M   'P 1'
#
loop_
_entity.id
_entity.type
_entity.pdbx_description
1 polymer ?
#
loop_
_entity_poly.entity_id
_entity_poly.type
_entity_poly.pdbx_seq_one_letter_code
_entity_poly.pdbx_strand_id
1 'polypeptide(L)'
;MSMLRREVLHHFKSLLRASQTAFKEDAQALTASRKKINEEYKSKKHVKDQDSIIELLKFSKDVETELKQNVIQAKEKSPGKFELRIHEGTAKLINFPFREDAELPTFKTGRRCKKP
;
A
#
# COMPACT_ATOMS: atom_id res chain seq x y z
N MET A 1 -11.75 23.06 -18.81
CA MET A 1 -11.73 22.26 -17.57
C MET A 1 -10.60 22.79 -16.68
N SER A 2 -10.84 23.04 -15.38
CA SER A 2 -9.80 23.55 -14.48
C SER A 2 -8.67 22.52 -14.30
N MET A 3 -7.42 23.00 -14.19
CA MET A 3 -6.21 22.17 -14.07
C MET A 3 -6.29 21.23 -12.85
N LEU A 4 -6.75 21.74 -11.70
CA LEU A 4 -6.95 20.96 -10.47
C LEU A 4 -7.93 19.80 -10.64
N ARG A 5 -9.04 20.01 -11.34
CA ARG A 5 -10.02 18.92 -11.58
C ARG A 5 -9.39 17.79 -12.40
N ARG A 6 -8.53 18.12 -13.35
CA ARG A 6 -7.83 17.13 -14.18
C ARG A 6 -6.87 16.30 -13.32
N GLU A 7 -6.13 16.95 -12.41
CA GLU A 7 -5.19 16.28 -11.49
C GLU A 7 -5.91 15.34 -10.52
N VAL A 8 -7.00 15.78 -9.91
CA VAL A 8 -7.82 14.94 -9.03
C VAL A 8 -8.31 13.69 -9.73
N LEU A 9 -8.84 13.82 -10.95
CA LEU A 9 -9.29 12.67 -11.73
C LEU A 9 -8.15 11.76 -12.19
N HIS A 10 -6.97 12.33 -12.43
CA HIS A 10 -5.77 11.56 -12.77
C HIS A 10 -5.34 10.68 -11.59
N HIS A 11 -5.18 11.25 -10.39
CA HIS A 11 -4.80 10.52 -9.19
C HIS A 11 -5.84 9.47 -8.80
N PHE A 12 -7.12 9.80 -8.89
CA PHE A 12 -8.20 8.83 -8.66
C PHE A 12 -8.08 7.59 -9.56
N LYS A 13 -7.84 7.79 -10.86
CA LYS A 13 -7.65 6.68 -11.81
C LYS A 13 -6.34 5.94 -11.54
N SER A 14 -5.28 6.65 -11.17
CA SER A 14 -3.99 6.05 -10.82
C SER A 14 -4.10 5.13 -9.61
N LEU A 15 -4.81 5.55 -8.57
CA LEU A 15 -5.05 4.78 -7.36
C LEU A 15 -5.87 3.51 -7.62
N LEU A 16 -6.90 3.60 -8.48
CA LEU A 16 -7.66 2.43 -8.92
C LEU A 16 -6.80 1.43 -9.70
N ARG A 17 -5.88 1.91 -10.55
CA ARG A 17 -4.92 1.06 -11.27
C ARG A 17 -3.91 0.42 -10.30
N ALA A 18 -3.42 1.16 -9.31
CA ALA A 18 -2.53 0.63 -8.28
C ALA A 18 -3.20 -0.53 -7.51
N SER A 19 -4.48 -0.36 -7.15
CA SER A 19 -5.28 -1.42 -6.50
C SER A 19 -5.44 -2.65 -7.40
N GLN A 20 -5.65 -2.46 -8.71
CA GLN A 20 -5.72 -3.56 -9.68
C GLN A 20 -4.40 -4.33 -9.81
N THR A 21 -3.28 -3.62 -9.75
CA THR A 21 -1.96 -4.25 -9.79
C THR A 21 -1.69 -5.07 -8.53
N ALA A 22 -2.01 -4.51 -7.35
CA ALA A 22 -1.79 -5.15 -6.06
C ALA A 22 -2.70 -6.38 -5.85
N PHE A 23 -4.00 -6.28 -6.15
CA PHE A 23 -5.00 -7.31 -5.86
C PHE A 23 -5.46 -8.09 -7.12
N LYS A 24 -4.52 -8.58 -7.93
CA LYS A 24 -4.88 -9.25 -9.19
C LYS A 24 -5.67 -10.53 -8.92
N GLU A 25 -6.74 -10.74 -9.70
CA GLU A 25 -7.65 -11.89 -9.58
C GLU A 25 -8.36 -12.04 -8.22
N ASP A 26 -8.23 -11.06 -7.31
CA ASP A 26 -8.98 -11.02 -6.05
C ASP A 26 -10.20 -10.12 -6.19
N ALA A 27 -11.30 -10.69 -6.67
CA ALA A 27 -12.53 -9.95 -6.91
C ALA A 27 -13.09 -9.28 -5.65
N GLN A 28 -12.89 -9.89 -4.47
CA GLN A 28 -13.36 -9.33 -3.20
C GLN A 28 -12.54 -8.09 -2.83
N ALA A 29 -11.20 -8.21 -2.83
CA ALA A 29 -10.33 -7.09 -2.51
C ALA A 29 -10.45 -5.95 -3.53
N LEU A 30 -10.61 -6.26 -4.83
CA LEU A 30 -10.83 -5.26 -5.87
C LEU A 30 -12.14 -4.49 -5.67
N THR A 31 -13.21 -5.19 -5.30
CA THR A 31 -14.52 -4.57 -5.05
C THR A 31 -14.49 -3.71 -3.79
N ALA A 32 -13.89 -4.21 -2.71
CA ALA A 32 -13.72 -3.48 -1.46
C ALA A 32 -12.88 -2.21 -1.66
N SER A 33 -11.73 -2.33 -2.34
CA SER A 33 -10.85 -1.21 -2.65
C SER A 33 -11.58 -0.15 -3.49
N ARG A 34 -12.28 -0.56 -4.55
CA ARG A 34 -13.06 0.35 -5.39
C ARG A 34 -14.16 1.06 -4.61
N LYS A 35 -14.85 0.36 -3.72
CA LYS A 35 -15.90 0.94 -2.87
C LYS A 35 -15.31 2.00 -1.94
N LYS A 36 -14.24 1.66 -1.21
CA LYS A 36 -13.58 2.57 -0.27
C LYS A 36 -13.04 3.82 -0.95
N ILE A 37 -12.34 3.67 -2.09
CA ILE A 37 -11.82 4.81 -2.87
C ILE A 37 -12.97 5.71 -3.32
N ASN A 38 -14.07 5.14 -3.83
CA ASN A 38 -15.23 5.95 -4.25
C ASN A 38 -15.89 6.69 -3.09
N GLU A 39 -16.01 6.05 -1.92
CA GLU A 39 -16.58 6.66 -0.71
C GLU A 39 -15.75 7.85 -0.24
N GLU A 40 -14.42 7.70 -0.15
CA GLU A 40 -13.51 8.77 0.28
C GLU A 40 -13.58 9.97 -0.68
N TYR A 41 -13.47 9.74 -1.99
CA TYR A 41 -13.55 10.82 -2.98
C TYR A 41 -14.93 11.48 -3.03
N LYS A 42 -16.02 10.73 -2.80
CA LYS A 42 -17.37 11.31 -2.70
C LYS A 42 -17.49 12.18 -1.45
N SER A 43 -16.98 11.73 -0.31
CA SER A 43 -17.04 12.47 0.96
C SER A 43 -16.31 13.82 0.86
N LYS A 44 -15.21 13.88 0.11
CA LYS A 44 -14.39 15.09 -0.07
C LYS A 44 -14.76 15.93 -1.30
N LYS A 45 -15.81 15.57 -2.04
CA LYS A 45 -16.24 16.27 -3.27
C LYS A 45 -16.57 17.75 -3.07
N HIS A 46 -17.00 18.12 -1.86
CA HIS A 46 -17.46 19.48 -1.53
C HIS A 46 -16.36 20.39 -0.97
N VAL A 47 -15.12 19.89 -0.85
CA VAL A 47 -13.97 20.72 -0.46
C VAL A 47 -13.68 21.72 -1.58
N LYS A 48 -13.70 23.02 -1.25
CA LYS A 48 -13.50 24.14 -2.19
C LYS A 48 -12.19 24.89 -1.98
N ASP A 49 -11.62 24.74 -0.80
CA ASP A 49 -10.34 25.36 -0.46
C ASP A 49 -9.20 24.68 -1.25
N GLN A 50 -8.30 25.49 -1.80
CA GLN A 50 -7.29 24.99 -2.73
C GLN A 50 -6.16 24.25 -2.01
N ASP A 51 -5.76 24.72 -0.84
CA ASP A 51 -4.66 24.12 -0.08
C ASP A 51 -5.04 22.73 0.43
N SER A 52 -6.25 22.59 0.97
CA SER A 52 -6.80 21.29 1.37
C SER A 52 -6.94 20.30 0.19
N ILE A 53 -7.27 20.76 -1.02
CA ILE A 53 -7.27 19.88 -2.21
C ILE A 53 -5.86 19.37 -2.51
N ILE A 54 -4.84 20.23 -2.40
CA ILE A 54 -3.44 19.85 -2.64
C ILE A 54 -2.98 18.83 -1.60
N GLU A 55 -3.34 18.99 -0.33
CA GLU A 55 -3.04 18.02 0.73
C GLU A 55 -3.71 16.66 0.47
N LEU A 56 -4.99 16.65 0.08
CA LEU A 56 -5.70 15.42 -0.27
C LEU A 56 -5.11 14.73 -1.51
N LEU A 57 -4.59 15.49 -2.46
CA LEU A 57 -3.86 14.96 -3.61
C LEU A 57 -2.54 14.31 -3.20
N LYS A 58 -1.76 14.94 -2.31
CA LYS A 58 -0.54 14.35 -1.73
C LYS A 58 -0.86 13.04 -1.03
N PHE A 59 -1.87 13.05 -0.15
CA PHE A 59 -2.34 11.85 0.53
C PHE A 59 -2.72 10.74 -0.46
N SER A 60 -3.46 11.06 -1.51
CA SER A 60 -3.83 10.08 -2.55
C SER A 60 -2.61 9.47 -3.25
N LYS A 61 -1.56 10.29 -3.47
CA LYS A 61 -0.30 9.84 -4.07
C LYS A 61 0.49 8.94 -3.11
N ASP A 62 0.50 9.25 -1.82
CA ASP A 62 1.18 8.44 -0.82
C ASP A 62 0.53 7.04 -0.69
N VAL A 63 -0.80 6.99 -0.65
CA VAL A 63 -1.55 5.72 -0.68
C VAL A 63 -1.27 4.93 -1.97
N GLU A 64 -1.15 5.62 -3.11
CA GLU A 64 -0.76 4.96 -4.37
C GLU A 64 0.63 4.32 -4.26
N THR A 65 1.59 5.00 -3.64
CA THR A 65 2.94 4.44 -3.43
C THR A 65 2.93 3.27 -2.46
N GLU A 66 2.17 3.33 -1.36
CA GLU A 66 2.03 2.20 -0.44
C GLU A 66 1.46 0.96 -1.13
N LEU A 67 0.38 1.12 -1.91
CA LEU A 67 -0.22 0.01 -2.65
C LEU A 67 0.74 -0.60 -3.67
N LYS A 68 1.61 0.21 -4.27
CA LYS A 68 2.58 -0.26 -5.27
C LYS A 68 3.86 -0.83 -4.65
N GLN A 69 4.30 -0.34 -3.50
CA GLN A 69 5.61 -0.70 -2.97
C GLN A 69 5.52 -1.74 -1.86
N ASN A 70 4.48 -1.66 -1.03
CA ASN A 70 4.42 -2.38 0.24
C ASN A 70 3.38 -3.50 0.25
N VAL A 71 2.38 -3.45 -0.63
CA VAL A 71 1.33 -4.48 -0.70
C VAL A 71 1.73 -5.58 -1.69
N ILE A 72 1.78 -6.81 -1.19
CA ILE A 72 1.97 -8.02 -1.99
C ILE A 72 0.82 -9.00 -1.73
N GLN A 73 0.52 -9.83 -2.72
CA GLN A 73 -0.57 -10.80 -2.65
C GLN A 73 0.00 -12.22 -2.48
N ALA A 74 -0.50 -12.94 -1.48
CA ALA A 74 -0.25 -14.37 -1.29
C ALA A 74 -1.48 -15.16 -1.76
N LYS A 75 -1.28 -16.18 -2.61
CA LYS A 75 -2.34 -17.09 -3.04
C LYS A 75 -2.02 -18.51 -2.59
N GLU A 76 -2.92 -19.13 -1.85
CA GLU A 76 -2.78 -20.54 -1.48
C GLU A 76 -2.95 -21.42 -2.73
N LYS A 77 -2.00 -22.32 -2.97
CA LYS A 77 -2.02 -23.28 -4.09
C LYS A 77 -2.31 -24.69 -3.63
N SER A 78 -1.85 -25.02 -2.45
CA SER A 78 -2.10 -26.28 -1.75
C SER A 78 -2.07 -26.01 -0.25
N PRO A 79 -2.66 -26.88 0.59
CA PRO A 79 -2.66 -26.69 2.04
C PRO A 79 -1.26 -26.38 2.57
N GLY A 80 -1.10 -25.18 3.13
CA GLY A 80 0.18 -24.72 3.70
C GLY A 80 1.24 -24.24 2.69
N LYS A 81 0.92 -24.16 1.39
CA LYS A 81 1.82 -23.62 0.35
C LYS A 81 1.21 -22.40 -0.32
N PHE A 82 1.88 -21.27 -0.17
CA PHE A 82 1.47 -19.99 -0.71
C PHE A 82 2.41 -19.54 -1.83
N GLU A 83 1.83 -19.08 -2.93
CA GLU A 83 2.54 -18.37 -3.99
C GLU A 83 2.47 -16.87 -3.69
N LEU A 84 3.63 -16.22 -3.55
CA LEU A 84 3.74 -14.78 -3.38
C LEU A 84 3.90 -14.11 -4.74
N ARG A 85 3.03 -13.15 -5.05
CA ARG A 85 3.13 -12.33 -6.25
C ARG A 85 3.83 -11.01 -5.93
N ILE A 86 5.15 -11.01 -6.11
CA ILE A 86 5.98 -9.81 -6.04
C ILE A 86 6.02 -9.18 -7.43
N HIS A 87 5.68 -7.90 -7.53
CA HIS A 87 5.71 -7.18 -8.81
C HIS A 87 6.93 -6.24 -8.89
N GLU A 88 7.20 -5.71 -10.07
CA GLU A 88 8.38 -4.85 -10.31
C GLU A 88 8.40 -3.59 -9.44
N GLY A 89 7.22 -3.06 -9.13
CA GLY A 89 7.05 -1.88 -8.29
C GLY A 89 7.23 -2.13 -6.79
N THR A 90 7.21 -3.39 -6.33
CA THR A 90 7.39 -3.73 -4.92
C THR A 90 8.79 -3.31 -4.47
N ALA A 91 8.88 -2.58 -3.36
CA ALA A 91 10.17 -2.19 -2.80
C ALA A 91 10.93 -3.43 -2.34
N LYS A 92 12.16 -3.60 -2.85
CA LYS A 92 13.05 -4.69 -2.48
C LYS A 92 14.23 -4.11 -1.72
N LEU A 93 14.56 -4.73 -0.58
CA LEU A 93 15.78 -4.42 0.15
C LEU A 93 16.98 -5.02 -0.56
N ILE A 94 18.14 -4.41 -0.37
CA ILE A 94 19.41 -4.96 -0.85
C ILE A 94 19.69 -6.22 -0.03
N ASN A 95 19.76 -7.36 -0.72
CA ASN A 95 20.16 -8.61 -0.09
C ASN A 95 21.67 -8.59 0.13
N PHE A 96 22.12 -8.56 1.39
CA PHE A 96 23.51 -8.79 1.74
C PHE A 96 23.73 -10.28 1.99
N PRO A 97 24.78 -10.89 1.41
CA PRO A 97 25.07 -12.30 1.67
C PRO A 97 25.30 -12.52 3.17
N PHE A 98 24.86 -13.68 3.65
CA PHE A 98 25.08 -14.07 5.03
C PHE A 98 26.59 -14.07 5.33
N ARG A 99 26.94 -13.47 6.47
CA ARG A 99 28.30 -13.36 6.98
C ARG A 99 28.33 -14.02 8.35
N GLU A 100 29.12 -15.08 8.50
CA GLU A 100 29.31 -15.78 9.79
C GLU A 100 30.01 -14.90 10.83
N ASP A 101 30.83 -13.96 10.37
CA ASP A 101 31.56 -12.97 11.16
C ASP A 101 30.73 -11.71 11.47
N ALA A 102 29.46 -11.65 11.08
CA ALA A 102 28.62 -10.50 11.35
C ALA A 102 28.35 -10.37 12.87
N GLU A 103 28.78 -9.25 13.45
CA GLU A 103 28.42 -8.87 14.82
C GLU A 103 26.92 -8.53 14.87
N LEU A 104 26.09 -9.51 15.25
CA LEU A 104 24.67 -9.28 15.45
C LEU A 104 24.44 -8.43 16.71
N PRO A 105 23.57 -7.41 16.66
CA PRO A 105 23.24 -6.64 17.84
C PRO A 105 22.67 -7.58 18.91
N THR A 106 23.24 -7.52 20.11
CA THR A 106 22.70 -8.29 21.24
C THR A 106 21.33 -7.73 21.60
N PHE A 107 20.28 -8.48 21.27
CA PHE A 107 18.95 -8.15 21.78
C PHE A 107 19.01 -8.25 23.29
N LYS A 108 18.95 -7.10 23.99
CA LYS A 108 18.82 -7.08 25.45
C LYS A 108 17.58 -7.88 25.79
N THR A 109 17.76 -9.04 26.40
CA THR A 109 16.65 -9.83 26.93
C THR A 109 15.96 -8.98 27.99
N GLY A 110 14.82 -8.39 27.61
CA GLY A 110 13.99 -7.63 28.52
C GLY A 110 13.67 -8.50 29.74
N ARG A 111 13.70 -7.90 30.93
CA ARG A 111 13.36 -8.60 32.19
C ARG A 111 12.05 -9.34 31.99
N ARG A 112 12.07 -10.66 32.16
CA ARG A 112 10.86 -11.51 32.16
C ARG A 112 9.81 -10.85 33.06
N CYS A 113 8.62 -10.60 32.53
CA CYS A 113 7.48 -10.20 33.34
C CYS A 113 7.31 -11.24 34.46
N LYS A 114 7.39 -10.81 35.73
CA LYS A 114 7.06 -11.68 36.85
C LYS A 114 5.57 -11.99 36.73
N LYS A 115 5.22 -13.29 36.63
CA LYS A 115 3.83 -13.72 36.65
C LYS A 115 3.19 -13.28 37.98
N PRO A 116 1.90 -12.86 37.97
CA PRO A 116 1.16 -12.51 39.17
C PRO A 116 1.03 -13.70 40.13
#